data_AF-A0A1I1WMZ0-F1
#
_entry.id   AF-A0A1I1WMZ0-F1
#
_cell.length_a   1.000
_cell.length_b   1.000
_cell.length_c   1.000
_cell.angle_alpha   90.00
_cell.angle_beta   90.00
_cell.angle_gamma   90.00
#
_symmetry.space_group_name_H-M   'P 1'
#
loop_
_entity.id
_entity.type
_entity.pdbx_description
1 polymer ?
#
loop_
_entity_poly.entity_id
_entity_poly.type
_entity_poly.pdbx_seq_one_letter_code
_entity_poly.pdbx_strand_id
1 'polypeptide(L)' 'MATVSFDKGFVVRDKESIDRIHYDLKHPRIVRIKKRDYKAESKRGIRLLKQRLSSLETC' A
#
# COMPACT_ATOMS: atom_id res chain seq x y z
N MET A 1 -33.26 15.47 2.10
CA MET A 1 -32.96 14.50 3.17
C MET A 1 -31.58 14.81 3.72
N ALA A 2 -31.48 15.28 4.96
CA ALA A 2 -30.19 15.42 5.61
C ALA A 2 -29.63 14.01 5.85
N THR A 3 -28.47 13.70 5.27
CA THR A 3 -27.68 12.54 5.66
C THR A 3 -27.24 12.78 7.10
N VAL A 4 -28.01 12.27 8.06
CA VAL A 4 -27.61 12.24 9.47
C VAL A 4 -26.28 11.50 9.53
N SER A 5 -25.22 12.26 9.73
CA SER A 5 -23.89 11.77 10.02
C SER A 5 -23.98 11.03 11.35
N PHE A 6 -24.11 9.70 11.28
CA PHE A 6 -23.96 8.85 12.45
C PHE A 6 -22.50 8.95 12.88
N ASP A 7 -22.23 9.82 13.84
CA ASP A 7 -20.95 9.80 14.56
C ASP A 7 -20.93 8.52 15.40
N LYS A 8 -20.46 7.43 14.79
CA LYS A 8 -20.27 6.15 15.45
C LYS A 8 -18.93 6.21 16.17
N GLY A 9 -18.96 6.73 17.39
CA GLY A 9 -17.84 6.64 18.32
C GLY A 9 -17.65 5.18 18.74
N PHE A 10 -16.65 4.51 18.18
CA PHE A 10 -16.23 3.18 18.65
C PHE A 10 -15.41 3.35 19.92
N VAL A 11 -16.03 3.14 21.07
CA VAL A 11 -15.37 3.21 22.38
C VAL A 11 -14.88 1.83 22.78
N VAL A 12 -13.56 1.66 22.89
CA VAL A 12 -12.94 0.46 23.43
C VAL A 12 -12.90 0.59 24.96
N ARG A 13 -13.58 -0.32 25.66
CA ARG A 13 -13.66 -0.33 27.14
C ARG A 13 -12.77 -1.40 27.79
N ASP A 14 -12.28 -2.35 26.99
CA ASP A 14 -11.42 -3.42 27.44
C ASP A 14 -10.00 -2.90 27.71
N LYS A 15 -9.49 -3.16 28.92
CA LYS A 15 -8.19 -2.68 29.38
C LYS A 15 -7.04 -3.25 28.55
N GLU A 16 -7.08 -4.54 28.23
CA GLU A 16 -6.03 -5.16 27.42
C GLU A 16 -5.93 -4.52 26.03
N SER A 17 -7.07 -4.25 25.41
CA SER A 17 -7.15 -3.61 24.11
C SER A 17 -6.63 -2.17 24.15
N ILE A 18 -6.94 -1.42 25.21
CA ILE A 18 -6.39 -0.07 25.42
C ILE A 18 -4.87 -0.11 25.54
N ASP A 19 -4.33 -1.05 26.34
CA ASP A 19 -2.89 -1.20 26.53
C ASP A 19 -2.18 -1.59 25.23
N ARG A 20 -2.77 -2.47 24.42
CA ARG A 20 -2.26 -2.81 23.07
C ARG A 20 -2.26 -1.62 22.13
N ILE A 21 -3.34 -0.82 22.12
CA ILE A 21 -3.39 0.41 21.30
C ILE A 21 -2.30 1.39 21.73
N HIS A 22 -2.11 1.61 23.04
CA HIS A 22 -1.03 2.46 23.54
C HIS A 22 0.36 1.93 23.17
N TYR A 23 0.56 0.62 23.21
CA TYR A 23 1.80 -0.01 22.80
C TYR A 23 2.08 0.20 21.31
N ASP A 24 1.08 -0.02 20.45
CA ASP A 24 1.19 0.14 18.99
C ASP A 24 1.41 1.61 18.60
N LEU A 25 0.80 2.56 19.31
CA LEU A 25 1.04 3.99 19.11
C LEU A 25 2.46 4.42 19.51
N LYS A 26 3.03 3.81 20.56
CA LYS A 26 4.42 4.04 20.97
C LYS A 26 5.43 3.35 20.04
N HIS A 27 5.04 2.26 19.40
CA HIS A 27 5.88 1.46 18.51
C HIS A 27 5.27 1.39 17.11
N PRO A 28 5.23 2.53 16.40
CA PRO A 28 4.61 2.58 15.08
C PRO A 28 5.31 1.58 14.15
N ARG A 29 4.51 0.82 13.42
CA ARG A 29 5.05 -0.09 12.39
C ARG A 29 5.66 0.73 11.26
N ILE A 30 6.98 0.72 11.18
CA ILE A 30 7.71 1.42 10.11
C ILE A 30 7.74 0.51 8.88
N VAL A 31 6.93 0.82 7.88
CA VAL A 31 7.00 0.15 6.57
C VAL A 31 7.89 0.95 5.65
N ARG A 32 9.00 0.35 5.21
CA ARG A 32 9.91 0.98 4.23
C ARG A 32 9.28 0.89 2.85
N ILE A 33 8.73 2.01 2.37
CA ILE A 33 8.27 2.13 0.99
C ILE A 33 9.51 2.30 0.10
N LYS A 34 9.82 1.29 -0.72
CA LYS A 34 10.85 1.45 -1.77
C LYS A 34 10.33 2.47 -2.78
N LYS A 35 11.03 3.61 -2.93
CA LYS A 35 10.78 4.54 -4.02
C LYS A 35 11.06 3.82 -5.34
N ARG A 36 10.06 3.75 -6.21
CA ARG A 36 10.23 3.19 -7.56
C ARG A 36 11.06 4.16 -8.39
N ASP A 37 12.09 3.63 -9.05
CA ASP A 37 12.81 4.37 -10.09
C ASP A 37 12.09 4.17 -11.43
N TYR A 38 11.22 5.13 -11.74
CA TYR A 38 10.43 5.11 -12.97
C TYR A 38 11.30 5.10 -14.24
N LYS A 39 12.51 5.67 -14.20
CA LYS A 39 13.42 5.67 -15.36
C LYS A 39 14.02 4.29 -15.57
N ALA A 40 14.44 3.61 -14.50
CA ALA A 40 14.95 2.25 -14.59
C ALA A 40 13.85 1.24 -14.99
N GLU A 41 12.66 1.39 -14.42
CA GLU A 41 11.51 0.51 -14.68
C GLU A 41 11.00 0.63 -16.12
N SER A 42 10.88 1.86 -16.64
CA SER A 42 10.47 2.10 -18.05
C SER A 42 11.47 1.51 -19.05
N LYS A 43 12.78 1.69 -18.84
CA LYS A 43 13.82 1.06 -19.68
C LYS A 43 13.71 -0.46 -19.69
N ARG A 44 13.48 -1.06 -18.51
CA ARG A 44 13.27 -2.51 -18.38
C ARG A 44 12.02 -2.97 -19.12
N GLY A 45 10.92 -2.21 -18.99
CA GLY A 45 9.66 -2.48 -19.67
C GLY A 45 9.79 -2.44 -21.19
N ILE A 46 10.41 -1.40 -21.74
CA ILE A 46 10.65 -1.28 -23.20
C ILE A 46 11.51 -2.42 -23.71
N ARG A 47 12.57 -2.81 -22.97
CA ARG A 47 13.43 -3.94 -23.36
C ARG A 47 12.66 -5.26 -23.41
N LEU A 48 11.83 -5.53 -22.40
CA LEU A 48 10.98 -6.72 -22.36
C LEU A 48 9.94 -6.72 -23.48
N LEU A 49 9.36 -5.56 -23.77
CA LEU A 49 8.41 -5.40 -24.86
C LEU A 49 9.07 -5.74 -26.20
N LYS A 50 10.27 -5.18 -26.47
CA LYS A 50 11.04 -5.50 -27.68
C LYS A 50 11.31 -6.99 -27.82
N GLN A 51 11.77 -7.65 -26.75
CA GLN A 51 12.02 -9.09 -26.77
C GLN A 51 10.76 -9.90 -27.14
N ARG A 52 9.61 -9.55 -26.57
CA ARG A 52 8.34 -10.24 -26.85
C ARG A 52 7.84 -10.01 -28.27
N LEU A 53 7.98 -8.78 -28.78
CA LEU A 53 7.58 -8.46 -30.15
C LEU A 53 8.50 -9.15 -31.16
N SER A 54 9.82 -9.16 -30.94
CA SER A 54 10.75 -9.90 -31.79
C SER A 54 10.46 -11.40 -31.80
N SER A 55 10.04 -11.99 -30.67
CA SER A 55 9.63 -13.41 -30.66
C SER A 55 8.32 -13.68 -31.40
N LEU A 56 7.46 -12.67 -31.58
CA LEU A 56 6.20 -12.76 -32.34
C LEU A 56 6.42 -12.59 -33.85
N GLU A 57 7.44 -11.83 -34.26
CA GLU A 57 7.83 -11.66 -35.67
C GLU A 57 8.56 -12.89 -36.23
N THR A 58 9.14 -13.72 -35.37
CA THR A 58 9.83 -14.98 -35.74
C THR A 58 8.90 -16.20 -35.83
N CYS A 59 7.57 -16.00 -35.82
CA CYS A 59 6.57 -17.06 -36.06
C CYS A 59 6.08 -17.05 -37.52
#